data_AF-A0A6B9PUN2-F1
#
_entry.id   AF-A0A6B9PUN2-F1
#
_cell.length_a   1.000
_cell.length_b   1.000
_cell.length_c   1.000
_cell.angle_alpha   90.00
_cell.angle_beta   90.00
_cell.angle_gamma   90.00
#
_symmetry.space_group_name_H-M   'P 1'
#
loop_
_entity.id
_entity.type
_entity.pdbx_description
1 polymer ?
#
loop_
_entity_poly.entity_id
_entity_poly.type
_entity_poly.pdbx_seq_one_letter_code
_entity_poly.pdbx_strand_id
1 'polypeptide(L)' 'WCRRTDELVDGPNASHITPTDLDRWEARLEDMFRGRPFDMLDAALSDTVTKFPVDIQ' A
#
# COMPACT_ATOMS: atom_id res chain seq x y z
N TRP A 1 4.15 -3.60 -4.03
CA TRP A 1 2.99 -2.71 -3.85
C TRP A 1 2.27 -2.43 -5.15
N CYS A 2 2.94 -1.96 -6.21
CA CYS A 2 2.32 -1.57 -7.49
C CYS A 2 1.21 -2.53 -7.96
N ARG A 3 1.52 -3.82 -8.16
CA ARG A 3 0.50 -4.81 -8.57
C ARG A 3 -0.72 -4.90 -7.66
N ARG A 4 -0.56 -4.78 -6.33
CA ARG A 4 -1.72 -4.83 -5.41
C ARG A 4 -2.56 -3.55 -5.52
N THR A 5 -1.93 -2.40 -5.80
CA THR A 5 -2.65 -1.17 -6.12
C THR A 5 -3.35 -1.31 -7.47
N ASP A 6 -2.68 -1.84 -8.50
CA ASP A 6 -3.28 -2.09 -9.82
C ASP A 6 -4.50 -3.00 -9.72
N GLU A 7 -4.46 -4.07 -8.92
CA GLU A 7 -5.64 -4.95 -8.73
C GLU A 7 -6.85 -4.23 -8.10
N LEU A 8 -6.63 -3.16 -7.32
CA LEU A 8 -7.72 -2.35 -6.77
C LEU A 8 -8.34 -1.43 -7.82
N VAL A 9 -7.54 -0.87 -8.73
CA VAL A 9 -8.01 0.15 -9.68
C VAL A 9 -8.31 -0.39 -11.09
N ASP A 10 -7.62 -1.45 -11.50
CA ASP A 10 -7.64 -2.05 -12.84
C ASP A 10 -8.03 -3.54 -12.83
N GLY A 11 -8.14 -4.17 -11.65
CA GLY A 11 -8.50 -5.58 -11.52
C GLY A 11 -9.97 -5.86 -11.88
N PRO A 12 -10.35 -7.14 -12.05
CA PRO A 12 -11.72 -7.54 -12.38
C PRO A 12 -12.76 -7.09 -11.34
N ASN A 13 -12.31 -6.83 -10.10
CA ASN A 13 -13.14 -6.35 -9.01
C ASN A 13 -13.09 -4.82 -8.82
N ALA A 14 -12.37 -4.07 -9.66
CA ALA A 14 -12.19 -2.62 -9.51
C ALA A 14 -13.53 -1.86 -9.48
N SER A 15 -14.52 -2.33 -10.24
CA SER A 15 -15.88 -1.75 -10.24
C SER A 15 -16.61 -1.82 -8.88
N HIS A 16 -16.16 -2.68 -7.97
CA HIS A 16 -16.70 -2.81 -6.62
C HIS A 16 -15.91 -2.00 -5.58
N ILE A 17 -14.79 -1.39 -5.96
CA ILE A 17 -13.97 -0.58 -5.06
C ILE A 17 -14.63 0.77 -4.85
N THR A 18 -14.79 1.14 -3.58
CA THR A 18 -15.33 2.43 -3.19
C THR A 18 -14.21 3.45 -2.95
N PRO A 19 -14.49 4.75 -3.00
CA PRO A 19 -13.52 5.78 -2.59
C PRO A 19 -12.97 5.54 -1.18
N THR A 20 -13.79 5.06 -0.25
CA THR A 20 -13.38 4.73 1.12
C THR A 20 -12.39 3.57 1.19
N ASP A 21 -12.47 2.62 0.27
CA ASP A 21 -11.47 1.53 0.19
C ASP A 21 -10.12 2.06 -0.28
N LEU A 22 -10.12 3.06 -1.18
CA LEU A 22 -8.91 3.77 -1.61
C LEU A 22 -8.32 4.61 -0.47
N ASP A 23 -9.14 5.33 0.30
CA ASP A 23 -8.68 6.09 1.48
C ASP A 23 -7.99 5.16 2.51
N ARG A 24 -8.58 3.98 2.75
CA ARG A 24 -7.99 2.96 3.64
C ARG A 24 -6.68 2.42 3.08
N TRP A 25 -6.59 2.28 1.77
CA TRP A 25 -5.37 1.84 1.10
C TRP A 25 -4.24 2.84 1.24
N GLU A 26 -4.54 4.13 1.05
CA GLU A 26 -3.60 5.23 1.23
C GLU A 26 -3.12 5.32 2.69
N ALA A 27 -4.03 5.26 3.66
CA ALA A 27 -3.65 5.25 5.08
C ALA A 27 -2.72 4.08 5.43
N ARG A 28 -2.96 2.91 4.85
CA ARG A 28 -2.11 1.73 5.03
C ARG A 28 -0.72 1.93 4.41
N LEU A 29 -0.64 2.58 3.26
CA LEU A 29 0.63 2.93 2.63
C LEU A 29 1.42 3.88 3.53
N GLU A 30 0.80 4.93 4.06
CA GLU A 30 1.45 5.86 4.99
C GLU A 30 1.97 5.16 6.25
N ASP A 31 1.14 4.32 6.89
CA ASP A 31 1.51 3.63 8.11
C ASP A 31 2.72 2.72 7.89
N MET A 32 2.78 2.03 6.76
CA MET A 32 3.94 1.21 6.41
C MET A 32 5.23 2.04 6.25
N PHE A 33 5.17 3.22 5.63
CA PHE A 33 6.31 4.14 5.53
C PHE A 33 6.70 4.74 6.89
N ARG A 34 5.76 4.81 7.85
CA ARG A 34 6.02 5.15 9.26
C ARG A 34 6.51 3.98 10.11
N GLY A 35 6.79 2.82 9.52
CA GLY A 35 7.26 1.63 10.25
C GLY A 35 6.15 0.85 10.97
N ARG A 36 4.89 1.00 10.56
CA ARG A 36 3.70 0.30 11.12
C ARG A 36 3.09 -0.64 10.08
N PRO A 37 3.76 -1.73 9.69
CA PRO A 37 3.23 -2.66 8.70
C PRO A 37 2.02 -3.44 9.23
N PHE A 38 1.02 -3.67 8.37
CA PHE A 38 -0.17 -4.45 8.71
C PHE A 38 -0.03 -5.94 8.38
N ASP A 39 0.63 -6.27 7.27
CA ASP A 39 0.92 -7.66 6.87
C ASP A 39 2.40 -7.89 6.53
N MET A 40 2.74 -9.13 6.16
CA MET A 40 4.12 -9.51 5.83
C MET A 40 4.69 -8.79 4.59
N LEU A 41 3.85 -8.42 3.62
CA LEU A 41 4.30 -7.69 2.43
C LEU A 41 4.60 -6.24 2.78
N ASP A 42 3.78 -5.63 3.63
CA ASP A 42 4.05 -4.31 4.18
C ASP A 42 5.35 -4.30 5.00
N ALA A 43 5.56 -5.34 5.81
CA ALA A 43 6.79 -5.47 6.61
C ALA A 43 8.04 -5.58 5.74
N ALA A 44 7.98 -6.37 4.65
CA ALA A 44 9.10 -6.50 3.72
C ALA A 44 9.44 -5.17 3.03
N LEU A 45 8.43 -4.40 2.64
CA LEU A 45 8.67 -3.10 2.01
C LEU A 45 9.10 -2.04 3.04
N SER A 46 8.54 -2.05 4.25
CA SER A 46 8.94 -1.17 5.34
C SER A 46 10.42 -1.38 5.73
N ASP A 47 10.88 -2.63 5.81
CA ASP A 47 12.30 -2.96 6.00
C ASP A 47 13.18 -2.45 4.84
N THR A 48 12.67 -2.54 3.61
CA THR A 48 13.38 -2.02 2.42
C THR A 48 13.51 -0.49 2.48
N VAL A 49 12.42 0.24 2.77
CA VAL A 49 12.41 1.71 2.89
C VAL A 49 13.30 2.18 4.04
N THR A 50 13.36 1.41 5.14
CA THR A 50 14.25 1.72 6.27
C THR A 50 15.73 1.60 5.87
N LYS A 51 16.08 0.63 5.02
CA LYS A 51 17.47 0.41 4.56
C LYS A 51 17.85 1.30 3.39
N PHE A 52 16.88 1.67 2.56
CA PHE A 52 17.03 2.48 1.37
C PHE A 52 15.96 3.57 1.43
N PRO A 53 16.27 4.76 1.98
CA PRO A 53 15.31 5.84 2.11
C PRO A 53 14.78 6.24 0.74
N VAL A 54 13.48 6.03 0.54
CA VAL A 54 12.73 6.41 -0.66
C VAL A 54 11.50 7.15 -0.16
N ASP A 55 11.15 8.25 -0.82
CA ASP A 55 9.94 9.00 -0.49
C ASP A 55 8.68 8.27 -0.99
N ILE A 56 7.59 8.44 -0.25
CA ILE A 56 6.25 8.09 -0.72
C ILE A 56 5.89 9.04 -1.88
N GLN A 57 5.46 8.50 -3.03
CA GLN A 57 5.14 9.23 -4.26
C GLN A 57 3.64 9.38 -4.43
#